data_AF-A0A962BUF0-F1
#
_entry.id   AF-A0A962BUF0-F1
#
_cell.length_a   1.000
_cell.length_b   1.000
_cell.length_c   1.000
_cell.angle_alpha   90.00
_cell.angle_beta   90.00
_cell.angle_gamma   90.00
#
_symmetry.space_group_name_H-M   'P 1'
#
loop_
_entity.id
_entity.type
_entity.pdbx_description
1 polymer ?
#
loop_
_entity_poly.entity_id
_entity_poly.type
_entity_poly.pdbx_seq_one_letter_code
_entity_poly.pdbx_strand_id
1 'polypeptide(L)'
;MLVIVKNAERTLLQELKNCWEHFPAYRCLHLKSSQFNEGEEEWLDQVLETAKAVLDDKSAQFYLCRDKDVFVITRTTTQKTIDRFLAHLSPKLGPALQACIKPGLASLFEIGVDWPKLRALCERKIGELEYAARKQQQKTPETLDKVSAHETFKTLDRNLVDSLSSRREKRDTPEIMVVEDDLFSQKLVGNALKNKYSLSVTGDGRGAILNYVNKAPDVLFLDIGLPDINGHEVLAKLFELDPDAYVVMFSGNGDRENIMRAVELGAKGFVGKPFTQEKLLQYIQKSPFIQKKQSREHAHGNLVH
;
A
#
# COMPACT_ATOMS: atom_id res chain seq x y z
N MET A 1 4.57 -7.90 -13.27
CA MET A 1 5.29 -7.85 -11.98
C MET A 1 4.27 -7.55 -10.91
N LEU A 2 4.13 -8.46 -9.95
CA LEU A 2 3.15 -8.36 -8.86
C LEU A 2 3.90 -7.99 -7.57
N VAL A 3 3.37 -7.08 -6.75
CA VAL A 3 3.95 -6.70 -5.45
C VAL A 3 2.96 -7.06 -4.34
N ILE A 4 3.43 -7.80 -3.35
CA ILE A 4 2.67 -8.36 -2.23
C ILE A 4 3.24 -7.77 -0.94
N VAL A 5 2.35 -7.18 -0.15
CA VAL A 5 2.70 -6.36 1.02
C VAL A 5 1.98 -6.81 2.28
N LYS A 6 0.73 -7.25 2.12
CA LYS A 6 -0.07 -7.75 3.24
C LYS A 6 0.24 -9.21 3.49
N ASN A 7 0.46 -9.56 4.76
CA ASN A 7 0.83 -10.91 5.19
C ASN A 7 1.98 -11.47 4.34
N ALA A 8 2.90 -10.61 3.90
CA ALA A 8 3.86 -10.94 2.87
C ALA A 8 4.70 -12.15 3.25
N GLU A 9 5.07 -12.30 4.52
CA GLU A 9 5.84 -13.43 5.05
C GLU A 9 5.06 -14.74 4.97
N ARG A 10 3.76 -14.74 5.31
CA ARG A 10 2.91 -15.94 5.23
C ARG A 10 2.63 -16.31 3.78
N THR A 11 2.31 -15.32 2.95
CA THR A 11 2.06 -15.50 1.52
C THR A 11 3.32 -15.96 0.80
N LEU A 12 4.48 -15.40 1.14
CA LEU A 12 5.79 -15.79 0.63
C LEU A 12 6.10 -17.25 0.99
N LEU A 13 5.91 -17.64 2.26
CA LEU A 13 6.14 -19.03 2.68
C LEU A 13 5.25 -20.01 1.90
N GLN A 14 3.98 -19.66 1.71
CA GLN A 14 3.03 -20.46 0.93
C GLN A 14 3.45 -20.58 -0.54
N GLU A 15 3.84 -19.47 -1.17
CA GLU A 15 4.25 -19.49 -2.58
C GLU A 15 5.59 -20.20 -2.77
N LEU A 16 6.57 -20.00 -1.87
CA LEU A 16 7.84 -20.71 -1.91
C LEU A 16 7.64 -22.22 -1.74
N LYS A 17 6.70 -22.64 -0.89
CA LYS A 17 6.32 -24.05 -0.75
C LYS A 17 5.72 -24.59 -2.06
N ASN A 18 4.76 -23.85 -2.64
CA ASN A 18 4.17 -24.20 -3.93
C ASN A 18 5.22 -24.32 -5.05
N CYS A 19 6.16 -23.36 -5.11
CA CYS A 19 7.28 -23.39 -6.03
C CYS A 19 8.22 -24.57 -5.76
N TRP A 20 8.51 -24.89 -4.50
CA TRP A 20 9.35 -26.04 -4.17
C TRP A 20 8.73 -27.37 -4.62
N GLU A 21 7.42 -27.53 -4.44
CA GLU A 21 6.69 -28.75 -4.80
C GLU A 21 6.52 -28.92 -6.32
N HIS A 22 6.27 -27.83 -7.06
CA HIS A 22 5.86 -27.90 -8.47
C HIS A 22 6.85 -27.25 -9.46
N PHE A 23 7.68 -26.32 -8.99
CA PHE A 23 8.56 -25.48 -9.81
C PHE A 23 9.97 -25.32 -9.19
N PRO A 24 10.68 -26.41 -8.86
CA PRO A 24 11.94 -26.34 -8.10
C PRO A 24 13.07 -25.57 -8.80
N ALA A 25 12.97 -25.35 -10.12
CA ALA A 25 13.91 -24.55 -10.90
C ALA A 25 13.75 -23.03 -10.70
N TYR A 26 12.69 -22.57 -10.04
CA TYR A 26 12.50 -21.15 -9.75
C TYR A 26 13.54 -20.68 -8.74
N ARG A 27 13.85 -19.40 -8.79
CA ARG A 27 14.81 -18.76 -7.90
C ARG A 27 14.12 -17.73 -7.02
N CYS A 28 14.71 -17.53 -5.85
CA CYS A 28 14.28 -16.51 -4.90
C CYS A 28 15.45 -15.57 -4.59
N LEU A 29 15.32 -14.30 -4.99
CA LEU A 29 16.24 -13.24 -4.58
C LEU A 29 15.75 -12.63 -3.27
N HIS A 30 16.57 -12.65 -2.24
CA HIS A 30 16.32 -11.98 -0.96
C HIS A 30 17.18 -10.74 -0.86
N LEU A 31 16.55 -9.57 -0.78
CA LEU A 31 17.18 -8.28 -0.49
C LEU A 31 16.94 -7.95 0.99
N LYS A 32 18.03 -7.84 1.77
CA LYS A 32 18.02 -7.62 3.21
C LYS A 32 18.03 -6.12 3.51
N SER A 33 16.88 -5.54 3.78
CA SER A 33 16.74 -4.12 4.17
C SER A 33 16.47 -3.93 5.66
N SER A 34 16.03 -4.98 6.35
CA SER A 34 15.86 -5.03 7.81
C SER A 34 17.12 -4.72 8.64
N GLN A 35 18.29 -4.69 7.99
CA GLN A 35 19.56 -4.41 8.65
C GLN A 35 19.85 -2.91 8.83
N PHE A 36 18.95 -2.02 8.38
CA PHE A 36 19.19 -0.57 8.33
C PHE A 36 18.23 0.22 9.23
N ASN A 37 18.74 1.33 9.80
CA ASN A 37 17.97 2.26 10.63
C ASN A 37 17.13 3.25 9.79
N GLU A 38 16.13 3.86 10.42
CA GLU A 38 15.13 4.75 9.81
C GLU A 38 15.74 5.92 9.00
N GLY A 39 15.22 6.14 7.78
CA GLY A 39 15.59 7.28 6.93
C GLY A 39 15.60 7.00 5.41
N GLU A 40 15.68 5.73 5.00
CA GLU A 40 15.74 5.40 3.56
C GLU A 40 14.35 5.06 3.02
N GLU A 41 13.56 6.10 2.77
CA GLU A 41 12.18 5.96 2.29
C GLU A 41 12.08 5.60 0.80
N GLU A 42 13.15 5.84 0.03
CA GLU A 42 13.18 5.80 -1.45
C GLU A 42 13.84 4.54 -2.04
N TRP A 43 14.46 3.69 -1.22
CA TRP A 43 15.25 2.55 -1.74
C TRP A 43 14.40 1.54 -2.50
N LEU A 44 13.13 1.34 -2.10
CA LEU A 44 12.29 0.36 -2.78
C LEU A 44 11.83 0.83 -4.15
N ASP A 45 11.59 2.13 -4.33
CA ASP A 45 11.29 2.66 -5.66
C ASP A 45 12.45 2.39 -6.60
N GLN A 46 13.68 2.55 -6.12
CA GLN A 46 14.88 2.20 -6.87
C GLN A 46 14.99 0.70 -7.15
N VAL A 47 14.60 -0.16 -6.20
CA VAL A 47 14.50 -1.62 -6.40
C VAL A 47 13.49 -1.96 -7.49
N LEU A 48 12.28 -1.40 -7.42
CA LEU A 48 11.20 -1.69 -8.36
C LEU A 48 11.50 -1.14 -9.75
N GLU A 49 12.05 0.07 -9.85
CA GLU A 49 12.49 0.66 -11.12
C GLU A 49 13.64 -0.12 -11.74
N THR A 50 14.65 -0.50 -10.94
CA THR A 50 15.77 -1.30 -11.43
C THR A 50 15.30 -2.70 -11.83
N ALA A 51 14.34 -3.28 -11.10
CA ALA A 51 13.73 -4.54 -11.45
C ALA A 51 13.00 -4.45 -12.80
N LYS A 52 12.21 -3.40 -13.02
CA LYS A 52 11.53 -3.16 -14.31
C LYS A 52 12.52 -3.01 -15.46
N ALA A 53 13.68 -2.40 -15.21
CA ALA A 53 14.69 -2.15 -16.23
C ALA A 53 15.59 -3.37 -16.53
N VAL A 54 15.82 -4.23 -15.54
CA VAL A 54 16.87 -5.26 -15.60
C VAL A 54 16.34 -6.70 -15.54
N LEU A 55 15.23 -6.94 -14.84
CA LEU A 55 14.64 -8.27 -14.79
C LEU A 55 13.77 -8.49 -16.04
N ASP A 56 14.23 -9.37 -16.92
CA ASP A 56 13.48 -9.79 -18.11
C ASP A 56 12.26 -10.69 -17.78
N ASP A 57 11.94 -10.86 -16.49
CA ASP A 57 10.84 -11.69 -16.01
C ASP A 57 9.62 -10.85 -15.60
N LYS A 58 8.66 -10.72 -16.54
CA LYS A 58 7.40 -10.02 -16.29
C LYS A 58 6.51 -10.72 -15.24
N SER A 59 6.77 -12.00 -14.97
CA SER A 59 6.06 -12.80 -13.97
C SER A 59 6.67 -12.74 -12.57
N ALA A 60 7.77 -11.99 -12.39
CA ALA A 60 8.39 -11.81 -11.09
C ALA A 60 7.39 -11.28 -10.05
N GLN A 61 7.38 -11.94 -8.89
CA GLN A 61 6.55 -11.61 -7.74
C GLN A 61 7.43 -11.07 -6.61
N PHE A 62 7.13 -9.87 -6.14
CA PHE A 62 7.83 -9.18 -5.08
C PHE A 62 7.05 -9.32 -3.79
N TYR A 63 7.69 -9.75 -2.72
CA TYR A 63 7.13 -9.84 -1.38
C TYR A 63 7.90 -8.90 -0.49
N LEU A 64 7.26 -7.83 -0.05
CA LEU A 64 7.85 -6.93 0.92
C LEU A 64 7.41 -7.35 2.32
N CYS A 65 8.35 -7.86 3.10
CA CYS A 65 8.15 -8.20 4.50
C CYS A 65 8.01 -6.92 5.35
N ARG A 66 7.37 -7.03 6.50
CA ARG A 66 7.17 -5.92 7.46
C ARG A 66 8.49 -5.33 7.94
N ASP A 67 9.52 -6.16 8.05
CA ASP A 67 10.88 -5.72 8.37
C ASP A 67 11.62 -5.09 7.18
N LYS A 68 10.90 -4.79 6.10
CA LYS A 68 11.35 -4.16 4.86
C LYS A 68 12.20 -5.07 3.96
N ASP A 69 12.49 -6.30 4.34
CA ASP A 69 13.14 -7.23 3.41
C ASP A 69 12.27 -7.50 2.19
N VAL A 70 12.89 -7.61 1.03
CA VAL A 70 12.19 -7.91 -0.23
C VAL A 70 12.60 -9.28 -0.71
N PHE A 71 11.62 -10.12 -1.02
CA PHE A 71 11.83 -11.37 -1.73
C PHE A 71 11.28 -11.26 -3.14
N VAL A 72 12.03 -11.75 -4.11
CA VAL A 72 11.61 -11.79 -5.50
C VAL A 72 11.63 -13.24 -5.97
N ILE A 73 10.45 -13.81 -6.20
CA ILE A 73 10.32 -15.11 -6.87
C ILE A 73 10.35 -14.87 -8.36
N THR A 74 11.24 -15.59 -9.05
CA THR A 74 11.50 -15.42 -10.48
C THR A 74 11.72 -16.77 -11.16
N ARG A 75 11.29 -16.87 -12.43
CA ARG A 75 11.23 -18.09 -13.23
C ARG A 75 12.40 -18.21 -14.19
N THR A 76 12.73 -17.13 -14.89
CA THR A 76 13.68 -17.13 -16.03
C THR A 76 14.98 -16.38 -15.74
N THR A 77 15.07 -15.70 -14.60
CA THR A 77 16.20 -14.84 -14.29
C THR A 77 17.46 -15.66 -13.98
N THR A 78 18.57 -15.32 -14.64
CA THR A 78 19.88 -15.95 -14.45
C THR A 78 20.70 -15.25 -13.37
N GLN A 79 21.74 -15.92 -12.83
CA GLN A 79 22.71 -15.26 -11.93
C GLN A 79 23.30 -14.00 -12.58
N LYS A 80 23.64 -14.04 -13.87
CA LYS A 80 24.15 -12.88 -14.62
C LYS A 80 23.16 -11.71 -14.65
N THR A 81 21.87 -11.99 -14.77
CA THR A 81 20.80 -10.97 -14.73
C THR A 81 20.70 -10.36 -13.33
N ILE A 82 20.85 -11.17 -12.29
CA ILE A 82 20.83 -10.69 -10.89
C ILE A 82 22.08 -9.87 -10.57
N ASP A 83 23.26 -10.29 -11.02
CA ASP A 83 24.49 -9.52 -10.85
C ASP A 83 24.37 -8.16 -11.54
N ARG A 84 23.77 -8.13 -12.74
CA ARG A 84 23.43 -6.88 -13.45
C ARG A 84 22.43 -6.04 -12.65
N PHE A 85 21.38 -6.65 -12.10
CA PHE A 85 20.39 -5.97 -11.28
C PHE A 85 21.04 -5.31 -10.06
N LEU A 86 21.87 -6.03 -9.32
CA LEU A 86 22.60 -5.50 -8.17
C LEU A 86 23.58 -4.40 -8.56
N ALA A 87 24.29 -4.54 -9.69
CA ALA A 87 25.18 -3.51 -10.19
C ALA A 87 24.45 -2.21 -10.57
N HIS A 88 23.21 -2.29 -11.08
CA HIS A 88 22.40 -1.12 -11.42
C HIS A 88 21.68 -0.52 -10.21
N LEU A 89 21.33 -1.35 -9.24
CA LEU A 89 20.70 -0.91 -8.00
C LEU A 89 21.72 -0.15 -7.14
N SER A 90 22.94 -0.68 -7.06
CA SER A 90 24.00 -0.19 -6.18
C SER A 90 24.24 1.32 -6.17
N PRO A 91 24.46 1.99 -7.32
CA PRO A 91 24.74 3.42 -7.33
C PRO A 91 23.53 4.29 -6.99
N LYS A 92 22.30 3.74 -7.04
CA LYS A 92 21.07 4.47 -6.71
C LYS A 92 20.82 4.49 -5.22
N LEU A 93 21.29 3.46 -4.52
CA LEU A 93 21.14 3.35 -3.07
C LEU A 93 22.00 4.39 -2.34
N GLY A 94 21.56 4.81 -1.15
CA GLY A 94 22.26 5.80 -0.34
C GLY A 94 23.67 5.34 0.10
N PRO A 95 24.53 6.24 0.61
CA PRO A 95 25.90 5.92 1.00
C PRO A 95 26.01 4.77 2.02
N ALA A 96 25.03 4.67 2.93
CA ALA A 96 24.94 3.60 3.92
C ALA A 96 24.71 2.23 3.27
N LEU A 97 23.76 2.16 2.32
CA LEU A 97 23.50 0.96 1.53
C LEU A 97 24.68 0.60 0.60
N GLN A 98 25.32 1.59 -0.04
CA GLN A 98 26.45 1.36 -0.96
C GLN A 98 27.64 0.65 -0.29
N ALA A 99 27.95 1.00 0.96
CA ALA A 99 29.02 0.37 1.72
C ALA A 99 28.77 -1.14 2.02
N CYS A 100 27.50 -1.58 2.01
CA CYS A 100 27.09 -2.94 2.35
C CYS A 100 26.89 -3.87 1.12
N ILE A 101 27.04 -3.35 -0.10
CA ILE A 101 26.72 -4.08 -1.34
C ILE A 101 27.71 -5.21 -1.64
N LYS A 102 28.82 -5.31 -0.92
CA LYS A 102 29.77 -6.42 -1.07
C LYS A 102 30.18 -6.93 0.32
N PRO A 103 29.81 -8.13 0.80
CA PRO A 103 28.77 -9.09 0.42
C PRO A 103 27.73 -9.28 1.56
N GLY A 104 26.45 -8.98 1.33
CA GLY A 104 25.45 -9.20 2.38
C GLY A 104 24.03 -8.73 2.07
N LEU A 105 23.90 -7.67 1.28
CA LEU A 105 22.63 -7.05 0.93
C LEU A 105 21.67 -8.00 0.20
N ALA A 106 22.20 -8.86 -0.65
CA ALA A 106 21.40 -9.75 -1.49
C ALA A 106 21.84 -11.21 -1.35
N SER A 107 20.89 -12.13 -1.36
CA SER A 107 21.13 -13.57 -1.40
C SER A 107 20.23 -14.19 -2.45
N LEU A 108 20.82 -14.92 -3.41
CA LEU A 108 20.07 -15.69 -4.39
C LEU A 108 19.97 -17.13 -3.92
N PHE A 109 18.76 -17.66 -3.93
CA PHE A 109 18.46 -19.04 -3.56
C PHE A 109 17.88 -19.79 -4.76
N GLU A 110 18.30 -21.03 -4.95
CA GLU A 110 17.63 -21.95 -5.86
C GLU A 110 16.56 -22.70 -5.07
N ILE A 111 15.28 -22.48 -5.37
CA ILE A 111 14.18 -22.90 -4.47
C ILE A 111 14.21 -24.42 -4.23
N GLY A 112 14.46 -25.22 -5.27
CA GLY A 112 14.56 -26.68 -5.14
C GLY A 112 15.66 -27.16 -4.18
N VAL A 113 16.77 -26.41 -4.08
CA VAL A 113 17.95 -26.79 -3.30
C VAL A 113 17.93 -26.14 -1.92
N ASP A 114 17.61 -24.85 -1.85
CA ASP A 114 17.69 -24.03 -0.65
C ASP A 114 16.37 -23.97 0.14
N TRP A 115 15.37 -24.77 -0.22
CA TRP A 115 14.06 -24.78 0.46
C TRP A 115 14.15 -24.84 2.00
N PRO A 116 14.97 -25.71 2.63
CA PRO A 116 15.09 -25.72 4.09
C PRO A 116 15.53 -24.37 4.67
N LYS A 117 16.45 -23.67 4.00
CA LYS A 117 16.94 -22.35 4.42
C LYS A 117 15.87 -21.28 4.23
N LEU A 118 15.21 -21.26 3.07
CA LEU A 118 14.14 -20.32 2.75
C LEU A 118 12.96 -20.47 3.70
N ARG A 119 12.56 -21.71 3.98
CA ARG A 119 11.51 -22.04 4.95
C ARG A 119 11.84 -21.51 6.33
N ALA A 120 13.02 -21.87 6.86
CA ALA A 120 13.45 -21.42 8.19
C ALA A 120 13.52 -19.89 8.29
N LEU A 121 13.96 -19.22 7.22
CA LEU A 121 14.01 -17.77 7.15
C LEU A 121 12.60 -17.15 7.25
N CYS A 122 11.63 -17.67 6.48
CA CYS A 122 10.26 -17.16 6.52
C CYS A 122 9.57 -17.46 7.85
N GLU A 123 9.72 -18.69 8.37
CA GLU A 123 9.17 -19.09 9.68
C GLU A 123 9.69 -18.22 10.81
N ARG A 124 10.99 -17.87 10.80
CA ARG A 124 11.57 -16.94 11.76
C ARG A 124 10.92 -15.56 11.70
N LYS A 125 10.78 -14.98 10.50
CA LYS A 125 10.10 -13.68 10.32
C LYS A 125 8.66 -13.72 10.81
N ILE A 126 7.91 -14.79 10.50
CA ILE A 126 6.54 -14.98 11.00
C ILE A 126 6.52 -15.06 12.54
N GLY A 127 7.45 -15.79 13.14
CA GLY A 127 7.58 -15.88 14.60
C GLY A 127 7.84 -14.52 15.26
N GLU A 128 8.73 -13.71 14.66
CA GLU A 128 9.01 -12.34 15.11
C GLU A 128 7.76 -11.44 15.03
N LEU A 129 6.95 -11.58 13.98
CA LEU A 129 5.66 -10.88 13.84
C LEU A 129 4.66 -11.29 14.91
N GLU A 130 4.48 -12.58 15.13
CA GLU A 130 3.55 -13.11 16.13
C GLU A 130 3.97 -12.68 17.54
N TYR A 131 5.27 -12.72 17.83
CA TYR A 131 5.81 -12.23 19.09
C TYR A 131 5.54 -10.73 19.30
N ALA A 132 5.78 -9.90 18.29
CA ALA A 132 5.49 -8.47 18.34
C ALA A 132 3.99 -8.19 18.55
N ALA A 133 3.11 -8.92 17.86
CA ALA A 133 1.66 -8.81 18.01
C ALA A 133 1.19 -9.19 19.43
N ARG A 134 1.72 -10.28 20.01
CA ARG A 134 1.43 -10.69 21.40
C ARG A 134 1.89 -9.64 22.40
N LYS A 135 3.05 -9.04 22.18
CA LYS A 135 3.59 -7.96 23.03
C LYS A 135 2.76 -6.67 22.94
N GLN A 136 2.15 -6.40 21.79
CA GLN A 136 1.22 -5.27 21.61
C GLN A 136 -0.14 -5.55 22.26
N GLN A 137 -0.67 -6.77 22.16
CA GLN A 137 -1.92 -7.17 22.84
C GLN A 137 -1.80 -7.21 24.37
N GLN A 138 -0.60 -7.46 24.91
CA GLN A 138 -0.32 -7.36 26.35
C GLN A 138 -0.08 -5.93 26.84
N LYS A 139 0.07 -4.95 25.93
CA LYS A 139 -0.02 -3.52 26.24
C LYS A 139 -1.47 -3.08 26.03
N THR A 140 -2.34 -3.36 26.99
CA THR A 140 -3.67 -2.76 27.04
C THR A 140 -3.56 -1.26 27.33
N PRO A 141 -4.27 -0.40 26.60
CA PRO A 141 -4.92 0.74 27.21
C PRO A 141 -6.44 0.53 27.12
N GLU A 142 -6.94 -0.41 27.93
CA GLU A 142 -8.35 -0.40 28.34
C GLU A 142 -8.54 0.87 29.17
N THR A 143 -8.98 1.96 28.53
CA THR A 143 -9.82 3.08 29.04
C THR A 143 -9.62 4.43 28.33
N LEU A 144 -8.69 4.58 27.37
CA LEU A 144 -8.43 5.88 26.72
C LEU A 144 -9.15 6.13 25.37
N ASP A 145 -9.62 5.10 24.65
CA ASP A 145 -10.04 5.28 23.24
C ASP A 145 -11.48 5.72 22.98
N LYS A 146 -12.44 5.45 23.88
CA LYS A 146 -13.84 5.83 23.65
C LYS A 146 -14.14 7.31 23.95
N VAL A 147 -13.32 7.95 24.79
CA VAL A 147 -13.47 9.38 25.13
C VAL A 147 -12.88 10.27 24.02
N SER A 148 -11.74 9.89 23.44
CA SER A 148 -11.02 10.68 22.42
C SER A 148 -11.68 10.69 21.03
N ALA A 149 -12.27 9.59 20.57
CA ALA A 149 -12.96 9.58 19.28
C ALA A 149 -14.17 10.54 19.33
N HIS A 150 -14.99 10.43 20.39
CA HIS A 150 -16.18 11.28 20.58
C HIS A 150 -15.85 12.77 20.73
N GLU A 151 -14.70 13.12 21.32
CA GLU A 151 -14.20 14.49 21.38
C GLU A 151 -13.72 15.01 20.02
N THR A 152 -12.95 14.20 19.27
CA THR A 152 -12.48 14.56 17.93
C THR A 152 -13.65 14.88 16.99
N PHE A 153 -14.77 14.16 17.14
CA PHE A 153 -16.00 14.39 16.36
C PHE A 153 -16.79 15.64 16.79
N LYS A 154 -16.70 16.07 18.05
CA LYS A 154 -17.33 17.33 18.51
C LYS A 154 -16.56 18.57 18.06
N THR A 155 -15.27 18.44 17.77
CA THR A 155 -14.39 19.52 17.32
C THR A 155 -14.35 19.72 15.80
N LEU A 156 -15.12 18.95 15.03
CA LEU A 156 -15.19 19.15 13.57
C LEU A 156 -15.82 20.51 13.24
N ASP A 157 -15.13 21.30 12.42
CA ASP A 157 -15.64 22.58 11.94
C ASP A 157 -16.79 22.35 10.96
N ARG A 158 -18.01 22.71 11.38
CA ARG A 158 -19.22 22.58 10.55
C ARG A 158 -19.10 23.35 9.24
N ASN A 159 -18.43 24.49 9.22
CA ASN A 159 -18.25 25.24 7.97
C ASN A 159 -17.40 24.46 6.95
N LEU A 160 -16.43 23.66 7.42
CA LEU A 160 -15.66 22.79 6.53
C LEU A 160 -16.51 21.63 6.00
N VAL A 161 -17.36 21.03 6.84
CA VAL A 161 -18.29 19.97 6.42
C VAL A 161 -19.30 20.51 5.39
N ASP A 162 -19.95 21.64 5.68
CA ASP A 162 -20.95 22.24 4.81
C ASP A 162 -20.37 22.73 3.46
N SER A 163 -19.05 22.99 3.43
CA SER A 163 -18.36 23.45 2.22
C SER A 163 -17.67 22.33 1.41
N LEU A 164 -17.79 21.06 1.80
CA LEU A 164 -17.13 19.93 1.13
C LEU A 164 -17.38 19.92 -0.39
N SER A 165 -18.64 19.93 -0.80
CA SER A 165 -19.04 19.88 -2.22
C SER A 165 -18.52 21.07 -3.00
N SER A 166 -18.68 22.29 -2.48
CA SER A 166 -18.16 23.50 -3.14
C SER A 166 -16.64 23.51 -3.25
N ARG A 167 -15.91 22.97 -2.25
CA ARG A 167 -14.44 22.88 -2.29
C ARG A 167 -13.93 21.79 -3.24
N ARG A 168 -14.70 20.71 -3.46
CA ARG A 168 -14.42 19.76 -4.53
C ARG A 168 -14.60 20.41 -5.90
N GLU A 169 -15.70 21.13 -6.09
CA GLU A 169 -16.09 21.73 -7.37
C GLU A 169 -15.20 22.89 -7.82
N LYS A 170 -14.67 23.68 -6.89
CA LYS A 170 -13.78 24.82 -7.18
C LYS A 170 -12.34 24.41 -7.50
N ARG A 171 -11.96 23.16 -7.26
CA ARG A 171 -10.58 22.70 -7.39
C ARG A 171 -10.35 22.08 -8.77
N ASP A 172 -9.38 22.59 -9.50
CA ASP A 172 -9.03 22.09 -10.84
C ASP A 172 -8.36 20.71 -10.74
N THR A 173 -7.29 20.60 -9.94
CA THR A 173 -6.60 19.33 -9.73
C THR A 173 -7.39 18.44 -8.77
N PRO A 174 -7.73 17.20 -9.15
CA PRO A 174 -8.44 16.34 -8.24
C PRO A 174 -7.59 15.89 -7.05
N GLU A 175 -8.24 15.73 -5.91
CA GLU A 175 -7.65 15.29 -4.66
C GLU A 175 -8.05 13.85 -4.36
N ILE A 176 -7.04 13.00 -4.18
CA ILE A 176 -7.22 11.62 -3.78
C ILE A 176 -6.64 11.47 -2.37
N MET A 177 -7.44 10.93 -1.47
CA MET A 177 -7.02 10.65 -0.11
C MET A 177 -6.81 9.15 0.08
N VAL A 178 -5.77 8.78 0.84
CA VAL A 178 -5.43 7.40 1.16
C VAL A 178 -5.32 7.26 2.68
N VAL A 179 -6.05 6.31 3.25
CA VAL A 179 -6.01 5.98 4.68
C VAL A 179 -5.50 4.57 4.83
N GLU A 180 -4.28 4.44 5.33
CA GLU A 180 -3.49 3.23 5.27
C GLU A 180 -2.40 3.29 6.34
N ASP A 181 -2.31 2.35 7.27
CA ASP A 181 -1.30 2.39 8.34
C ASP A 181 0.07 1.85 7.89
N ASP A 182 0.09 1.03 6.83
CA ASP A 182 1.32 0.56 6.21
C ASP A 182 1.94 1.66 5.34
N LEU A 183 2.99 2.32 5.87
CA LEU A 183 3.79 3.35 5.17
C LEU A 183 4.24 2.89 3.77
N PHE A 184 4.39 1.59 3.57
CA PHE A 184 4.76 1.07 2.27
C PHE A 184 3.62 1.12 1.25
N SER A 185 2.45 0.59 1.61
CA SER A 185 1.23 0.70 0.81
C SER A 185 0.91 2.16 0.49
N GLN A 186 1.11 3.08 1.45
CA GLN A 186 1.01 4.52 1.22
C GLN A 186 1.93 5.00 0.09
N LYS A 187 3.22 4.64 0.10
CA LYS A 187 4.19 5.03 -0.95
C LYS A 187 3.84 4.45 -2.31
N LEU A 188 3.42 3.18 -2.37
CA LEU A 188 3.01 2.57 -3.64
C LEU A 188 1.84 3.31 -4.27
N VAL A 189 0.80 3.64 -3.48
CA VAL A 189 -0.33 4.43 -3.97
C VAL A 189 0.14 5.84 -4.34
N GLY A 190 1.00 6.44 -3.52
CA GLY A 190 1.67 7.71 -3.77
C GLY A 190 2.31 7.77 -5.16
N ASN A 191 3.20 6.83 -5.45
CA ASN A 191 3.90 6.74 -6.73
C ASN A 191 2.98 6.42 -7.90
N ALA A 192 1.94 5.62 -7.68
CA ALA A 192 0.95 5.31 -8.69
C ALA A 192 0.11 6.54 -9.12
N LEU A 193 -0.04 7.55 -8.25
CA LEU A 193 -1.02 8.63 -8.45
C LEU A 193 -0.40 10.04 -8.48
N LYS A 194 0.80 10.27 -7.93
CA LYS A 194 1.40 11.60 -7.70
C LYS A 194 1.53 12.49 -8.95
N ASN A 195 1.66 11.90 -10.13
CA ASN A 195 1.85 12.65 -11.38
C ASN A 195 0.55 13.22 -11.97
N LYS A 196 -0.63 12.83 -11.45
CA LYS A 196 -1.93 13.19 -12.02
C LYS A 196 -2.91 13.81 -11.03
N TYR A 197 -2.64 13.66 -9.74
CA TYR A 197 -3.57 14.02 -8.68
C TYR A 197 -2.83 14.65 -7.50
N SER A 198 -3.52 15.53 -6.78
CA SER A 198 -3.12 15.92 -5.43
C SER A 198 -3.39 14.77 -4.48
N LEU A 199 -2.44 14.45 -3.59
CA LEU A 199 -2.52 13.31 -2.69
C LEU A 199 -2.43 13.74 -1.23
N SER A 200 -3.35 13.24 -0.42
CA SER A 200 -3.28 13.29 1.04
C SER A 200 -3.28 11.89 1.62
N VAL A 201 -2.44 11.66 2.63
CA VAL A 201 -2.23 10.34 3.22
C VAL A 201 -2.28 10.43 4.73
N THR A 202 -2.89 9.44 5.37
CA THR A 202 -2.94 9.32 6.83
C THR A 202 -2.97 7.84 7.23
N GLY A 203 -2.46 7.53 8.42
CA GLY A 203 -2.27 6.15 8.89
C GLY A 203 -3.29 5.64 9.90
N ASP A 204 -4.25 6.46 10.29
CA ASP A 204 -5.18 6.16 11.37
C ASP A 204 -6.58 6.72 11.07
N GLY A 205 -7.60 6.15 11.71
CA GLY A 205 -9.00 6.46 11.49
C GLY A 205 -9.42 7.84 12.01
N ARG A 206 -8.82 8.33 13.10
CA ARG A 206 -9.03 9.71 13.56
C ARG A 206 -8.53 10.72 12.52
N GLY A 207 -7.32 10.51 12.03
CA GLY A 207 -6.69 11.26 10.95
C GLY A 207 -7.48 11.16 9.65
N ALA A 208 -8.09 10.02 9.37
CA ALA A 208 -8.98 9.85 8.22
C ALA A 208 -10.13 10.86 8.22
N ILE A 209 -10.86 10.96 9.33
CA ILE A 209 -12.05 11.82 9.42
C ILE A 209 -11.66 13.30 9.42
N LEU A 210 -10.62 13.66 10.18
CA LEU A 210 -10.09 15.03 10.22
C LEU A 210 -9.59 15.49 8.85
N ASN A 211 -8.75 14.69 8.20
CA ASN A 211 -8.20 15.05 6.90
C ASN A 211 -9.26 15.01 5.80
N TYR A 212 -10.26 14.14 5.89
CA TYR A 212 -11.37 14.15 4.95
C TYR A 212 -12.11 15.49 4.97
N VAL A 213 -12.47 15.97 6.16
CA VAL A 213 -13.13 17.27 6.33
C VAL A 213 -12.23 18.40 5.88
N ASN A 214 -10.93 18.36 6.18
CA ASN A 214 -10.01 19.43 5.78
C ASN A 214 -9.71 19.44 4.28
N LYS A 215 -9.56 18.27 3.64
CA LYS A 215 -9.10 18.15 2.26
C LYS A 215 -10.22 18.02 1.24
N ALA A 216 -11.44 17.68 1.67
CA ALA A 216 -12.60 17.44 0.79
C ALA A 216 -12.21 16.60 -0.45
N PRO A 217 -11.73 15.36 -0.26
CA PRO A 217 -11.17 14.57 -1.36
C PRO A 217 -12.26 14.15 -2.35
N ASP A 218 -11.91 14.06 -3.63
CA ASP A 218 -12.77 13.57 -4.72
C ASP A 218 -12.89 12.04 -4.72
N VAL A 219 -11.90 11.35 -4.14
CA VAL A 219 -11.88 9.90 -3.93
C VAL A 219 -11.14 9.62 -2.64
N LEU A 220 -11.69 8.73 -1.82
CA LEU A 220 -11.02 8.18 -0.63
C LEU A 220 -10.76 6.69 -0.82
N PHE A 221 -9.51 6.26 -0.66
CA PHE A 221 -9.15 4.86 -0.45
C PHE A 221 -8.97 4.60 1.05
N LEU A 222 -9.72 3.65 1.60
CA LEU A 222 -9.81 3.43 3.06
C LEU A 222 -9.50 1.97 3.42
N ASP A 223 -8.44 1.73 4.19
CA ASP A 223 -8.22 0.40 4.80
C ASP A 223 -9.23 0.14 5.92
N ILE A 224 -9.60 -1.13 6.05
CA ILE A 224 -10.39 -1.69 7.15
C ILE A 224 -9.55 -1.83 8.41
N GLY A 225 -8.29 -2.28 8.26
CA GLY A 225 -7.43 -2.71 9.35
C GLY A 225 -6.60 -1.61 10.01
N LEU A 226 -7.21 -0.47 10.34
CA LEU A 226 -6.51 0.67 10.95
C LEU A 226 -6.19 0.43 12.44
N PRO A 227 -5.13 1.07 12.98
CA PRO A 227 -4.63 0.80 14.33
C PRO A 227 -5.54 1.30 15.46
N ASP A 228 -6.41 2.27 15.21
CA ASP A 228 -7.22 2.96 16.23
C ASP A 228 -8.74 2.78 16.05
N ILE A 229 -9.28 2.98 14.85
CA ILE A 229 -10.72 2.88 14.54
C ILE A 229 -10.93 1.95 13.37
N ASN A 230 -11.86 0.99 13.48
CA ASN A 230 -12.17 0.09 12.35
C ASN A 230 -12.60 0.88 11.11
N GLY A 231 -12.07 0.55 9.93
CA GLY A 231 -12.38 1.28 8.70
C GLY A 231 -13.87 1.26 8.31
N HIS A 232 -14.65 0.27 8.73
CA HIS A 232 -16.11 0.30 8.55
C HIS A 232 -16.79 1.36 9.40
N GLU A 233 -16.29 1.62 10.61
CA GLU A 233 -16.80 2.68 11.48
C GLU A 233 -16.44 4.06 10.91
N VAL A 234 -15.21 4.20 10.38
CA VAL A 234 -14.80 5.39 9.64
C VAL A 234 -15.71 5.62 8.43
N LEU A 235 -15.96 4.57 7.63
CA LEU A 235 -16.84 4.62 6.45
C LEU A 235 -18.25 5.11 6.82
N ALA A 236 -18.87 4.49 7.83
CA ALA A 236 -20.20 4.87 8.29
C ALA A 236 -20.24 6.36 8.70
N LYS A 237 -19.22 6.81 9.43
CA LYS A 237 -19.15 8.20 9.88
C LYS A 237 -18.97 9.19 8.74
N LEU A 238 -18.15 8.85 7.74
CA LEU A 238 -17.97 9.70 6.57
C LEU A 238 -19.28 9.85 5.79
N PHE A 239 -20.09 8.81 5.66
CA PHE A 239 -21.40 8.91 5.00
C PHE A 239 -22.45 9.67 5.81
N GLU A 240 -22.35 9.72 7.15
CA GLU A 240 -23.15 10.65 7.96
C GLU A 240 -22.78 12.12 7.71
N LEU A 241 -21.49 12.39 7.48
CA LEU A 241 -20.97 13.75 7.25
C LEU A 241 -21.14 14.22 5.81
N ASP A 242 -21.00 13.30 4.85
CA ASP A 242 -20.99 13.56 3.43
C ASP A 242 -21.66 12.40 2.68
N PRO A 243 -22.98 12.50 2.43
CA PRO A 243 -23.73 11.47 1.71
C PRO A 243 -23.22 11.21 0.28
N ASP A 244 -22.53 12.19 -0.32
CA ASP A 244 -21.97 12.10 -1.67
C ASP A 244 -20.55 11.53 -1.68
N ALA A 245 -20.01 11.12 -0.53
CA ALA A 245 -18.68 10.57 -0.40
C ALA A 245 -18.40 9.45 -1.42
N TYR A 246 -17.28 9.58 -2.15
CA TYR A 246 -16.79 8.53 -3.04
C TYR A 246 -15.67 7.74 -2.33
N VAL A 247 -16.07 6.77 -1.52
CA VAL A 247 -15.15 5.92 -0.75
C VAL A 247 -15.00 4.55 -1.40
N VAL A 248 -13.75 4.10 -1.55
CA VAL A 248 -13.38 2.78 -2.06
C VAL A 248 -12.59 2.09 -0.96
N MET A 249 -13.05 0.91 -0.53
CA MET A 249 -12.31 0.13 0.46
C MET A 249 -11.01 -0.38 -0.14
N PHE A 250 -9.92 -0.32 0.62
CA PHE A 250 -8.58 -0.68 0.19
C PHE A 250 -7.95 -1.60 1.24
N SER A 251 -8.19 -2.91 1.13
CA SER A 251 -7.75 -3.84 2.17
C SER A 251 -7.37 -5.20 1.59
N GLY A 252 -6.41 -5.86 2.22
CA GLY A 252 -6.21 -7.30 1.97
C GLY A 252 -7.09 -8.21 2.85
N ASN A 253 -8.02 -7.66 3.65
CA ASN A 253 -9.10 -8.43 4.28
C ASN A 253 -10.32 -8.43 3.34
N GLY A 254 -10.16 -9.04 2.16
CA GLY A 254 -11.18 -9.07 1.11
C GLY A 254 -12.12 -10.26 1.19
N ASP A 255 -12.38 -10.78 2.39
CA ASP A 255 -13.40 -11.82 2.54
C ASP A 255 -14.80 -11.29 2.19
N ARG A 256 -15.71 -12.21 1.89
CA ARG A 256 -17.05 -11.88 1.40
C ARG A 256 -17.82 -11.01 2.40
N GLU A 257 -17.64 -11.25 3.69
CA GLU A 257 -18.36 -10.54 4.75
C GLU A 257 -17.94 -9.08 4.83
N ASN A 258 -16.64 -8.79 4.82
CA ASN A 258 -16.11 -7.42 4.81
C ASN A 258 -16.55 -6.66 3.54
N ILE A 259 -16.55 -7.31 2.38
CA ILE A 259 -17.02 -6.69 1.14
C ILE A 259 -18.51 -6.35 1.21
N MET A 260 -19.35 -7.29 1.68
CA MET A 260 -20.81 -7.05 1.80
C MET A 260 -21.10 -5.91 2.77
N ARG A 261 -20.44 -5.91 3.94
CA ARG A 261 -20.59 -4.84 4.94
C ARG A 261 -20.19 -3.47 4.40
N ALA A 262 -19.08 -3.39 3.66
CA ALA A 262 -18.66 -2.13 3.04
C ALA A 262 -19.70 -1.60 2.01
N VAL A 263 -20.29 -2.50 1.22
CA VAL A 263 -21.33 -2.14 0.24
C VAL A 263 -22.59 -1.63 0.95
N GLU A 264 -23.04 -2.30 2.02
CA GLU A 264 -24.19 -1.88 2.82
C GLU A 264 -24.00 -0.49 3.43
N LEU A 265 -22.77 -0.15 3.81
CA LEU A 265 -22.40 1.17 4.32
C LEU A 265 -22.17 2.24 3.23
N GLY A 266 -22.37 1.90 1.96
CA GLY A 266 -22.35 2.87 0.85
C GLY A 266 -21.04 2.96 0.07
N ALA A 267 -20.03 2.14 0.38
CA ALA A 267 -18.77 2.12 -0.36
C ALA A 267 -19.00 1.87 -1.85
N LYS A 268 -18.26 2.60 -2.69
CA LYS A 268 -18.38 2.54 -4.16
C LYS A 268 -17.57 1.41 -4.78
N GLY A 269 -16.75 0.74 -3.99
CA GLY A 269 -15.99 -0.41 -4.44
C GLY A 269 -15.01 -0.94 -3.42
N PHE A 270 -14.26 -1.94 -3.86
CA PHE A 270 -13.27 -2.62 -3.06
C PHE A 270 -12.04 -2.92 -3.93
N VAL A 271 -10.87 -2.54 -3.44
CA VAL A 271 -9.57 -2.88 -4.00
C VAL A 271 -8.86 -3.79 -3.00
N GLY A 272 -8.70 -5.05 -3.40
CA GLY A 272 -7.93 -6.02 -2.63
C GLY A 272 -6.44 -5.71 -2.67
N LYS A 273 -5.74 -5.91 -1.55
CA LYS A 273 -4.28 -6.02 -1.53
C LYS A 273 -3.90 -7.51 -1.75
N PRO A 274 -2.97 -7.85 -2.66
CA PRO A 274 -2.17 -6.96 -3.51
C PRO A 274 -2.97 -6.30 -4.63
N PHE A 275 -2.56 -5.09 -5.04
CA PHE A 275 -3.27 -4.25 -6.02
C PHE A 275 -2.39 -3.89 -7.22
N THR A 276 -3.02 -3.38 -8.29
CA THR A 276 -2.32 -2.79 -9.42
C THR A 276 -2.71 -1.32 -9.59
N GLN A 277 -1.84 -0.53 -10.21
CA GLN A 277 -2.10 0.89 -10.50
C GLN A 277 -3.37 1.05 -11.35
N GLU A 278 -3.59 0.18 -12.32
CA GLU A 278 -4.76 0.21 -13.20
C GLU A 278 -6.06 0.04 -12.39
N LYS A 279 -6.05 -0.81 -11.36
CA LYS A 279 -7.23 -1.04 -10.53
C LYS A 279 -7.60 0.21 -9.72
N LEU A 280 -6.63 0.93 -9.19
CA LEU A 280 -6.85 2.22 -8.52
C LEU A 280 -7.41 3.24 -9.49
N LEU A 281 -6.77 3.39 -10.66
CA LEU A 281 -7.19 4.35 -11.69
C LEU A 281 -8.61 4.07 -12.20
N GLN A 282 -9.03 2.81 -12.34
CA GLN A 282 -10.39 2.44 -12.73
C GLN A 282 -11.44 3.00 -11.76
N TYR A 283 -11.16 2.96 -10.45
CA TYR A 283 -12.10 3.50 -9.47
C TYR A 283 -12.07 5.02 -9.45
N ILE A 284 -10.90 5.64 -9.62
CA ILE A 284 -10.78 7.10 -9.69
C ILE A 284 -11.56 7.66 -10.89
N GLN A 285 -11.40 7.05 -12.08
CA GLN A 285 -12.09 7.49 -13.30
C GLN A 285 -13.62 7.32 -13.26
N LYS A 286 -14.13 6.48 -12.35
CA LYS A 286 -15.57 6.29 -12.11
C LYS A 286 -16.15 7.31 -11.11
N SER A 287 -15.30 8.07 -10.42
CA SER A 287 -15.79 9.09 -9.49
C SER A 287 -16.52 10.21 -10.25
N PRO A 288 -17.77 10.54 -9.86
CA PRO A 288 -18.53 11.60 -10.52
C PRO A 288 -17.86 12.97 -10.37
N PHE A 289 -17.09 13.18 -9.29
CA PHE A 289 -16.32 14.40 -9.08
C PHE A 289 -15.19 14.55 -10.11
N ILE A 290 -14.51 13.45 -10.43
CA ILE A 290 -13.45 13.40 -11.44
C ILE A 290 -14.01 13.62 -12.84
N GLN A 291 -15.11 12.92 -13.18
CA GLN A 291 -15.76 13.04 -14.49
C GLN A 291 -16.24 14.46 -14.77
N LYS A 292 -16.83 15.13 -13.77
CA LYS A 292 -17.23 16.54 -13.88
C LYS A 292 -16.04 17.45 -14.22
N LYS A 293 -14.88 17.27 -13.57
CA LYS A 293 -13.68 18.08 -13.83
C LYS A 293 -13.14 17.88 -15.25
N GLN A 294 -13.05 16.63 -15.70
CA GLN A 294 -12.59 16.30 -17.06
C GLN A 294 -13.51 16.89 -18.14
N SER A 295 -14.83 16.89 -17.91
CA SER A 295 -15.78 17.47 -18.85
C SER A 295 -15.63 18.99 -19.02
N ARG A 296 -15.23 19.70 -17.96
CA ARG A 296 -14.97 21.15 -17.99
C ARG A 296 -13.72 21.49 -18.79
N GLU A 297 -12.64 20.72 -18.64
CA GLU A 297 -11.41 20.91 -19.41
C GLU A 297 -11.63 20.73 -20.92
N HIS A 298 -12.39 19.70 -21.32
CA HIS A 298 -12.71 19.46 -22.73
C HIS A 298 -13.61 20.55 -23.33
N ALA A 299 -14.56 21.07 -22.54
CA ALA A 299 -15.40 22.19 -22.98
C ALA A 299 -14.60 23.48 -23.18
N HIS A 300 -13.60 23.74 -22.33
CA HIS A 300 -12.72 24.91 -22.49
C HIS A 300 -11.74 24.76 -23.67
N GLY A 301 -11.22 23.57 -23.92
CA GLY A 301 -10.29 23.30 -25.04
C GLY A 301 -10.91 23.47 -26.44
N ASN A 302 -12.22 23.23 -26.59
CA ASN A 302 -12.93 23.38 -27.87
C ASN A 302 -13.34 24.82 -28.20
N LEU A 303 -13.11 25.79 -27.30
CA LEU A 303 -13.42 27.21 -27.52
C LEU A 303 -12.21 28.05 -27.98
N VAL A 304 -11.01 27.44 -28.08
CA VAL A 304 -9.74 28.14 -28.39
C VAL A 304 -9.20 27.79 -29.79
N HIS A 305 -10.03 27.22 -30.67
CA HIS A 305 -9.66 26.90 -32.06
C HIS A 305 -10.59 27.57 -33.07
#